data_AF-A0A955N0L3-F1
#
_entry.id   AF-A0A955N0L3-F1
#
_cell.length_a   1.000
_cell.length_b   1.000
_cell.length_c   1.000
_cell.angle_alpha   90.00
_cell.angle_beta   90.00
_cell.angle_gamma   90.00
#
_symmetry.space_group_name_H-M   'P 1'
#
loop_
_entity.id
_entity.type
_entity.pdbx_description
1 polymer ?
#
loop_
_entity_poly.entity_id
_entity_poly.type
_entity_poly.pdbx_seq_one_letter_code
_entity_poly.pdbx_strand_id
1 'polypeptide(L)'
;MMVLFLVFLLSLAIGAAFLWATGIRPSQNRWSITLFSSLGLCIGFAFGSVIYFAVSRFRAPTAGALFSIEIGLIIGLVLIGLIASRSAFKIPLSTIRHPRSNRVWTTAVGFCSAAALISVLVYVVAHAVRYPNGGMDSVGFWYFRARMLFLSEDRWDAVFGMMGHFRPDHPVMLTTLVARCWTLMGMESREVYTLIALL
;
A
#
# COMPACT_ATOMS: atom_id res chain seq x y z
N MET A 1 3.10 -12.13 -12.16
CA MET A 1 2.31 -10.99 -12.69
C MET A 1 0.81 -10.97 -12.35
N MET A 2 -0.03 -11.96 -12.73
CA MET A 2 -1.50 -11.88 -12.52
C MET A 2 -1.91 -11.65 -11.05
N VAL A 3 -1.25 -12.34 -10.11
CA VAL A 3 -1.51 -12.20 -8.66
C VAL A 3 -1.15 -10.80 -8.15
N LEU A 4 -0.05 -10.20 -8.63
CA LEU A 4 0.35 -8.85 -8.21
C LEU A 4 -0.64 -7.78 -8.69
N PHE A 5 -1.15 -7.96 -9.91
CA PHE A 5 -2.22 -7.11 -10.42
C PHE A 5 -3.49 -7.23 -9.56
N LEU A 6 -3.85 -8.45 -9.16
CA LEU A 6 -4.98 -8.69 -8.25
C LEU A 6 -4.75 -8.04 -6.87
N VAL A 7 -3.55 -8.16 -6.31
CA VAL A 7 -3.16 -7.48 -5.06
C VAL A 7 -3.32 -5.98 -5.19
N PHE A 8 -2.85 -5.40 -6.29
CA PHE A 8 -2.96 -3.96 -6.54
C PHE A 8 -4.43 -3.51 -6.63
N LEU A 9 -5.24 -4.22 -7.42
CA LEU A 9 -6.67 -3.91 -7.56
C LEU A 9 -7.41 -4.02 -6.23
N LEU A 10 -7.10 -5.05 -5.44
CA LEU A 10 -7.74 -5.28 -4.17
C LEU A 10 -7.33 -4.21 -3.14
N SER A 11 -6.05 -3.84 -3.07
CA SER A 11 -5.60 -2.71 -2.25
C SER A 11 -6.30 -1.42 -2.66
N LEU A 12 -6.35 -1.12 -3.96
CA LEU A 12 -7.06 0.05 -4.47
C LEU A 12 -8.54 0.04 -4.09
N ALA A 13 -9.21 -1.11 -4.18
CA ALA A 13 -10.61 -1.27 -3.80
C ALA A 13 -10.85 -1.06 -2.29
N ILE A 14 -10.02 -1.64 -1.42
CA ILE A 14 -10.08 -1.43 0.03
C ILE A 14 -9.94 0.07 0.36
N GLY A 15 -8.91 0.71 -0.19
CA GLY A 15 -8.66 2.12 0.07
C GLY A 15 -9.74 3.04 -0.48
N ALA A 16 -10.22 2.78 -1.69
CA ALA A 16 -11.34 3.52 -2.27
C ALA A 16 -12.62 3.36 -1.43
N ALA A 17 -12.92 2.13 -0.98
CA ALA A 17 -14.06 1.87 -0.09
C ALA A 17 -13.92 2.60 1.26
N PHE A 18 -12.71 2.62 1.84
CA PHE A 18 -12.43 3.35 3.08
C PHE A 18 -12.61 4.86 2.93
N LEU A 19 -12.03 5.45 1.88
CA LEU A 19 -12.19 6.88 1.59
C LEU A 19 -13.65 7.25 1.36
N TRP A 20 -14.37 6.39 0.63
CA TRP A 20 -15.79 6.59 0.40
C TRP A 20 -16.62 6.48 1.69
N ALA A 21 -16.29 5.52 2.57
CA ALA A 21 -16.93 5.34 3.87
C ALA A 21 -16.73 6.52 4.82
N THR A 22 -15.56 7.19 4.73
CA THR A 22 -15.26 8.43 5.49
C THR A 22 -15.85 9.69 4.86
N GLY A 23 -16.58 9.55 3.74
CA GLY A 23 -17.23 10.67 3.05
C GLY A 23 -16.33 11.44 2.08
N ILE A 24 -15.07 11.04 1.92
CA ILE A 24 -14.18 11.60 0.91
C ILE A 24 -14.61 11.05 -0.45
N ARG A 25 -15.04 11.93 -1.35
CA ARG A 25 -15.47 11.55 -2.70
C ARG A 25 -14.60 12.23 -3.75
N PRO A 26 -14.19 11.54 -4.83
CA PRO A 26 -13.50 12.18 -5.92
C PRO A 26 -14.45 13.16 -6.61
N SER A 27 -13.98 14.38 -6.86
CA SER A 27 -14.66 15.29 -7.79
C SER A 27 -14.44 14.81 -9.24
N GLN A 28 -15.23 15.32 -10.20
CA GLN A 28 -15.05 14.99 -11.61
C GLN A 28 -13.72 15.50 -12.22
N ASN A 29 -12.92 16.25 -11.46
CA ASN A 29 -11.62 16.71 -11.90
C ASN A 29 -10.60 15.55 -11.92
N ARG A 30 -9.85 15.42 -13.03
CA ARG A 30 -8.82 14.38 -13.21
C ARG A 30 -7.82 14.32 -12.05
N TRP A 31 -7.37 15.48 -11.54
CA TRP A 31 -6.44 15.54 -10.41
C TRP A 31 -7.01 14.95 -9.13
N SER A 32 -8.31 15.15 -8.90
CA SER A 32 -9.01 14.59 -7.74
C SER A 32 -9.09 13.07 -7.83
N ILE A 33 -9.31 12.52 -9.02
CA ILE A 33 -9.34 11.06 -9.24
C ILE A 33 -7.94 10.46 -9.03
N THR A 34 -6.90 11.10 -9.57
CA THR A 34 -5.51 10.66 -9.39
C THR A 34 -5.13 10.66 -7.91
N LEU A 35 -5.41 11.75 -7.19
CA LEU A 35 -5.11 11.86 -5.76
C LEU A 35 -5.92 10.85 -4.94
N PHE A 36 -7.21 10.69 -5.23
CA PHE A 36 -8.06 9.69 -4.58
C PHE A 36 -7.53 8.26 -4.80
N SER A 37 -7.10 7.94 -6.02
CA SER A 37 -6.58 6.62 -6.36
C SER A 37 -5.22 6.35 -5.69
N SER A 38 -4.32 7.35 -5.67
CA SER A 38 -3.02 7.26 -5.01
C SER A 38 -3.18 7.09 -3.49
N LEU A 39 -4.00 7.93 -2.86
CA LEU A 39 -4.29 7.85 -1.42
C LEU A 39 -4.97 6.51 -1.06
N GLY A 40 -5.97 6.11 -1.86
CA GLY A 40 -6.65 4.84 -1.70
C GLY A 40 -5.68 3.68 -1.78
N LEU A 41 -4.82 3.64 -2.79
CA LEU A 41 -3.82 2.59 -2.93
C LEU A 41 -2.91 2.46 -1.69
N CYS A 42 -2.38 3.58 -1.17
CA CYS A 42 -1.54 3.57 0.03
C CYS A 42 -2.28 3.05 1.26
N ILE A 43 -3.53 3.50 1.47
CA ILE A 43 -4.38 3.02 2.56
C ILE A 43 -4.68 1.52 2.41
N GLY A 44 -4.96 1.07 1.20
CA GLY A 44 -5.18 -0.33 0.88
C GLY A 44 -3.99 -1.22 1.23
N PHE A 45 -2.78 -0.80 0.86
CA PHE A 45 -1.56 -1.53 1.24
C PHE A 45 -1.34 -1.55 2.75
N ALA A 46 -1.64 -0.45 3.45
CA ALA A 46 -1.57 -0.42 4.90
C ALA A 46 -2.55 -1.42 5.54
N PHE A 47 -3.82 -1.46 5.10
CA PHE A 47 -4.79 -2.45 5.58
C PHE A 47 -4.36 -3.87 5.27
N GLY A 48 -3.93 -4.16 4.04
CA GLY A 48 -3.45 -5.49 3.67
C GLY A 48 -2.28 -5.95 4.54
N SER A 49 -1.35 -5.04 4.86
CA SER A 49 -0.22 -5.29 5.76
C SER A 49 -0.67 -5.63 7.17
N VAL A 50 -1.62 -4.86 7.72
CA VAL A 50 -2.18 -5.07 9.06
C VAL A 50 -2.98 -6.38 9.13
N ILE A 51 -3.80 -6.69 8.12
CA ILE A 51 -4.56 -7.94 8.06
C ILE A 51 -3.60 -9.12 8.00
N TYR A 52 -2.58 -9.05 7.13
CA TYR A 52 -1.59 -10.11 7.04
C TYR A 52 -0.93 -10.34 8.39
N PHE A 53 -0.41 -9.27 9.01
CA PHE A 53 0.21 -9.33 10.33
C PHE A 53 -0.72 -9.94 11.40
N ALA A 54 -1.98 -9.51 11.44
CA ALA A 54 -2.95 -10.00 12.40
C ALA A 54 -3.27 -11.49 12.20
N VAL A 55 -3.52 -11.92 10.96
CA VAL A 55 -3.82 -13.34 10.65
C VAL A 55 -2.62 -14.20 11.01
N SER A 56 -1.45 -13.77 10.55
CA SER A 56 -0.23 -14.53 10.67
C SER A 56 0.24 -14.66 12.13
N ARG A 57 -0.13 -13.71 13.00
CA ARG A 57 0.06 -13.82 14.47
C ARG A 57 -0.69 -15.00 15.11
N PHE A 58 -1.83 -15.42 14.55
CA PHE A 58 -2.69 -16.47 15.13
C PHE A 58 -2.58 -17.82 14.40
N ARG A 59 -2.28 -17.82 13.11
CA ARG A 59 -2.13 -19.02 12.28
C ARG A 59 -1.36 -18.71 11.00
N ALA A 60 -0.76 -19.73 10.39
CA ALA A 60 -0.20 -19.63 9.04
C ALA A 60 -1.21 -19.00 8.05
N PRO A 61 -0.89 -17.86 7.42
CA PRO A 61 -1.80 -17.17 6.52
C PRO A 61 -1.94 -17.98 5.22
N THR A 62 -3.16 -18.35 4.86
CA THR A 62 -3.46 -18.95 3.55
C THR A 62 -4.02 -17.89 2.61
N ALA A 63 -3.74 -18.02 1.31
CA ALA A 63 -4.22 -17.09 0.30
C ALA A 63 -5.75 -16.94 0.34
N GLY A 64 -6.49 -18.06 0.46
CA GLY A 64 -7.95 -18.05 0.54
C GLY A 64 -8.49 -17.34 1.79
N ALA A 65 -7.84 -17.49 2.94
CA ALA A 65 -8.22 -16.79 4.16
C ALA A 65 -8.01 -15.27 4.04
N LEU A 66 -6.87 -14.86 3.49
CA LEU A 66 -6.57 -13.43 3.25
C LEU A 66 -7.59 -12.80 2.31
N PHE A 67 -7.86 -13.43 1.15
CA PHE A 67 -8.88 -12.93 0.22
C PHE A 67 -10.26 -12.82 0.85
N SER A 68 -10.67 -13.82 1.64
CA SER A 68 -12.00 -13.81 2.28
C SER A 68 -12.14 -12.65 3.28
N ILE A 69 -11.10 -12.41 4.09
CA ILE A 69 -11.09 -11.31 5.06
C ILE A 69 -11.09 -9.96 4.34
N GLU A 70 -10.28 -9.82 3.28
CA GLU A 70 -10.17 -8.59 2.51
C GLU A 70 -11.46 -8.25 1.76
N ILE A 71 -12.10 -9.23 1.13
CA ILE A 71 -13.42 -9.07 0.50
C ILE A 71 -14.47 -8.70 1.56
N GLY A 72 -14.45 -9.38 2.71
CA GLY A 72 -15.33 -9.04 3.84
C GLY A 72 -15.13 -7.60 4.32
N LEU A 73 -13.88 -7.13 4.39
CA LEU A 73 -13.56 -5.74 4.73
C LEU A 73 -14.11 -4.76 3.70
N ILE A 74 -13.94 -5.02 2.40
CA ILE A 74 -14.50 -4.18 1.33
C ILE A 74 -16.02 -4.09 1.49
N ILE A 75 -16.70 -5.22 1.64
CA ILE A 75 -18.16 -5.27 1.82
C ILE A 75 -18.56 -4.47 3.06
N GLY A 76 -17.88 -4.69 4.20
CA GLY A 76 -18.15 -3.96 5.44
C GLY A 76 -17.98 -2.44 5.29
N LEU A 77 -16.90 -1.98 4.66
CA LEU A 77 -16.66 -0.56 4.40
C LEU A 77 -17.71 0.04 3.47
N VAL A 78 -18.12 -0.69 2.43
CA VAL A 78 -19.21 -0.26 1.54
C VAL A 78 -20.54 -0.18 2.29
N LEU A 79 -20.87 -1.14 3.16
CA LEU A 79 -22.09 -1.08 3.96
C LEU A 79 -22.06 0.11 4.93
N ILE A 80 -20.94 0.34 5.60
CA ILE A 80 -20.74 1.51 6.49
C ILE A 80 -20.92 2.80 5.69
N GLY A 81 -20.30 2.91 4.52
CA GLY A 81 -20.43 4.10 3.68
C GLY A 81 -21.85 4.32 3.18
N LEU A 82 -22.60 3.26 2.86
CA LEU A 82 -24.02 3.35 2.49
C LEU A 82 -24.85 3.89 3.66
N ILE A 83 -24.64 3.36 4.88
CA ILE A 83 -25.34 3.81 6.09
C ILE A 83 -24.96 5.26 6.43
N ALA A 84 -23.67 5.58 6.46
CA ALA A 84 -23.16 6.91 6.76
C ALA A 84 -23.61 7.96 5.73
N SER A 85 -23.75 7.57 4.45
CA SER A 85 -24.21 8.47 3.40
C SER A 85 -25.66 8.92 3.56
N ARG A 86 -26.49 8.14 4.27
CA ARG A 86 -27.87 8.53 4.63
C ARG A 86 -27.90 9.60 5.71
N SER A 87 -26.88 9.65 6.55
CA SER A 87 -26.73 10.59 7.66
C SER A 87 -25.86 11.79 7.32
N ALA A 88 -25.46 11.95 6.05
CA ALA A 88 -24.47 12.94 5.64
C ALA A 88 -24.99 14.37 5.90
N PHE A 89 -24.50 14.94 6.99
CA PHE A 89 -24.56 16.36 7.30
C PHE A 89 -23.89 17.09 6.13
N LYS A 90 -24.70 17.75 5.29
CA LYS A 90 -24.19 18.59 4.21
C LYS A 90 -23.47 19.77 4.85
N ILE A 91 -22.16 19.68 5.05
CA ILE A 91 -21.36 20.86 5.36
C ILE A 91 -21.44 21.76 4.12
N PRO A 92 -22.04 22.95 4.21
CA PRO A 92 -22.08 23.85 3.07
C PRO A 92 -20.64 24.27 2.75
N LEU A 93 -20.12 23.80 1.62
CA LEU A 93 -18.80 24.14 1.08
C LEU A 93 -18.72 25.59 0.56
N SER A 94 -19.52 26.50 1.10
CA SER A 94 -19.76 27.83 0.53
C SER A 94 -18.62 28.84 0.71
N THR A 95 -17.44 28.46 1.20
CA THR A 95 -16.38 29.45 1.43
C THR A 95 -14.94 28.96 1.28
N ILE A 96 -14.67 27.90 0.49
CA ILE A 96 -13.29 27.63 0.07
C ILE A 96 -13.01 28.49 -1.17
N ARG A 97 -12.47 29.69 -0.94
CA ARG A 97 -11.97 30.58 -1.98
C ARG A 97 -10.80 29.88 -2.66
N HIS A 98 -10.98 29.38 -3.88
CA HIS A 98 -9.86 28.88 -4.67
C HIS A 98 -8.84 30.01 -4.84
N PRO A 99 -7.61 29.88 -4.34
CA PRO A 99 -6.58 30.86 -4.65
C PRO A 99 -6.43 30.89 -6.17
N ARG A 100 -6.39 32.09 -6.76
CA ARG A 100 -6.08 32.25 -8.19
C ARG A 100 -4.74 31.59 -8.45
N SER A 101 -4.80 30.38 -9.01
CA SER A 101 -3.63 29.61 -9.38
C SER A 101 -2.84 30.42 -10.40
N ASN A 102 -1.61 30.81 -10.03
CA ASN A 102 -0.69 31.43 -10.96
C ASN A 102 -0.22 30.33 -11.94
N ARG A 103 -0.71 30.41 -13.18
CA ARG A 103 -0.50 29.42 -14.24
C ARG A 103 0.98 29.08 -14.44
N VAL A 104 1.87 30.05 -14.24
CA VAL A 104 3.32 29.87 -14.36
C VAL A 104 3.84 28.97 -13.24
N TRP A 105 3.47 29.24 -11.98
CA TRP A 105 3.89 28.42 -10.84
C TRP A 105 3.33 27.00 -10.90
N THR A 106 2.07 26.81 -11.30
CA THR A 106 1.52 25.46 -11.45
C THR A 106 2.20 24.67 -12.55
N THR A 107 2.60 25.32 -13.65
CA THR A 107 3.31 24.66 -14.74
C THR A 107 4.73 24.31 -14.33
N ALA A 108 5.43 25.22 -13.64
CA ALA A 108 6.76 24.99 -13.11
C ALA A 108 6.80 23.86 -12.08
N VAL A 109 5.89 23.88 -11.10
CA VAL A 109 5.76 22.81 -10.09
C VAL A 109 5.40 21.48 -10.76
N GLY A 110 4.50 21.50 -11.75
CA GLY A 110 4.15 20.29 -12.52
C GLY A 110 5.34 19.71 -13.27
N PHE A 111 6.14 20.56 -13.93
CA PHE A 111 7.34 20.15 -14.63
C PHE A 111 8.42 19.61 -13.68
N CYS A 112 8.71 20.32 -12.59
CA CYS A 112 9.67 19.85 -11.58
C CYS A 112 9.22 18.53 -10.94
N SER A 113 7.93 18.36 -10.67
CA SER A 113 7.39 17.11 -10.13
C SER A 113 7.51 15.96 -11.13
N ALA A 114 7.22 16.22 -12.41
CA ALA A 114 7.38 15.22 -13.46
C ALA A 114 8.85 14.83 -13.67
N ALA A 115 9.76 15.80 -13.68
CA ALA A 115 11.20 15.56 -13.78
C ALA A 115 11.71 14.75 -12.59
N ALA A 116 11.32 15.13 -11.36
CA ALA A 116 11.66 14.38 -10.15
C ALA A 116 11.13 12.93 -10.20
N LEU A 117 9.88 12.74 -10.64
CA LEU A 117 9.28 11.42 -10.80
C LEU A 117 10.07 10.57 -11.82
N ILE A 118 10.43 11.14 -12.97
CA ILE A 118 11.24 10.45 -13.98
C ILE A 118 12.62 10.09 -13.42
N SER A 119 13.28 11.01 -12.72
CA SER A 119 14.58 10.75 -12.09
C SER A 119 14.50 9.62 -11.07
N VAL A 120 13.45 9.60 -10.24
CA VAL A 120 13.21 8.51 -9.28
C VAL A 120 12.97 7.19 -10.01
N LEU A 121 12.12 7.17 -11.04
CA LEU A 121 11.86 5.96 -11.82
C LEU A 121 13.14 5.40 -12.48
N VAL A 122 13.94 6.27 -13.09
CA VAL A 122 15.22 5.88 -13.70
C VAL A 122 16.17 5.33 -12.64
N TYR A 123 16.28 5.99 -11.49
CA TYR A 123 17.11 5.53 -10.38
C TYR A 123 16.64 4.17 -9.86
N VAL A 124 15.33 4.00 -9.65
CA VAL A 124 14.73 2.74 -9.18
C VAL A 124 14.99 1.60 -10.15
N VAL A 125 14.78 1.81 -11.46
CA VAL A 125 15.02 0.78 -12.48
C VAL A 125 16.50 0.43 -12.54
N ALA A 126 17.39 1.42 -12.58
CA ALA A 126 18.84 1.19 -12.61
C ALA A 126 19.31 0.44 -11.35
N HIS A 127 18.76 0.80 -10.18
CA HIS A 127 19.08 0.17 -8.91
C HIS A 127 18.53 -1.26 -8.83
N ALA A 128 17.31 -1.52 -9.33
CA ALA A 128 16.72 -2.86 -9.36
C ALA A 128 17.47 -3.81 -10.30
N VAL A 129 17.98 -3.31 -11.44
CA VAL A 129 18.82 -4.10 -12.36
C VAL A 129 20.17 -4.42 -11.71
N ARG A 130 20.78 -3.45 -11.02
CA ARG A 130 22.09 -3.61 -10.37
C ARG A 130 22.04 -4.46 -9.10
N TYR A 131 20.93 -4.38 -8.37
CA TYR A 131 20.71 -5.07 -7.10
C TYR A 131 19.35 -5.77 -7.10
N PRO A 132 19.22 -6.92 -7.79
CA PRO A 132 17.94 -7.60 -8.01
C PRO A 132 17.29 -8.14 -6.73
N ASN A 133 18.06 -8.26 -5.65
CA ASN A 133 17.57 -8.67 -4.33
C ASN A 133 17.48 -7.47 -3.35
N GLY A 134 17.82 -6.25 -3.79
CA GLY A 134 18.07 -5.10 -2.93
C GLY A 134 19.56 -4.85 -2.65
N GLY A 135 19.91 -3.64 -2.22
CA GLY A 135 21.22 -3.31 -1.66
C GLY A 135 21.38 -3.85 -0.23
N MET A 136 22.54 -3.65 0.41
CA MET A 136 22.81 -4.16 1.77
C MET A 136 21.73 -3.78 2.80
N ASP A 137 21.18 -2.57 2.71
CA ASP A 137 20.14 -2.09 3.63
C ASP A 137 18.74 -2.69 3.38
N SER A 138 18.47 -3.15 2.15
CA SER A 138 17.17 -3.76 1.79
C SER A 138 17.18 -5.28 1.96
N VAL A 139 18.29 -5.93 1.59
CA VAL A 139 18.52 -7.36 1.81
C VAL A 139 18.57 -7.64 3.31
N GLY A 140 19.19 -6.78 4.12
CA GLY A 140 19.51 -7.06 5.51
C GLY A 140 18.33 -7.12 6.50
N PHE A 141 17.21 -6.43 6.24
CA PHE A 141 16.22 -6.18 7.30
C PHE A 141 14.77 -6.53 6.93
N TRP A 142 14.16 -5.82 5.99
CA TRP A 142 12.76 -6.10 5.63
C TRP A 142 12.64 -7.36 4.78
N TYR A 143 13.61 -7.65 3.91
CA TYR A 143 13.61 -8.87 3.09
C TYR A 143 13.73 -10.12 3.95
N PHE A 144 14.75 -10.19 4.83
CA PHE A 144 14.90 -11.33 5.74
C PHE A 144 13.69 -11.50 6.65
N ARG A 145 13.15 -10.41 7.21
CA ARG A 145 11.94 -10.50 8.05
C ARG A 145 10.74 -10.97 7.25
N ALA A 146 10.54 -10.48 6.02
CA ALA A 146 9.45 -10.93 5.16
C ALA A 146 9.60 -12.42 4.81
N ARG A 147 10.84 -12.87 4.58
CA ARG A 147 11.13 -14.26 4.23
C ARG A 147 10.93 -15.17 5.42
N MET A 148 11.35 -14.73 6.60
CA MET A 148 11.03 -15.43 7.84
C MET A 148 9.51 -15.46 8.05
N LEU A 149 8.76 -14.38 7.83
CA LEU A 149 7.29 -14.39 7.94
C LEU A 149 6.60 -15.28 6.91
N PHE A 150 7.19 -15.46 5.74
CA PHE A 150 6.65 -16.31 4.69
C PHE A 150 6.97 -17.79 4.93
N LEU A 151 8.18 -18.10 5.41
CA LEU A 151 8.64 -19.47 5.61
C LEU A 151 8.38 -20.03 7.01
N SER A 152 8.32 -19.16 8.02
CA SER A 152 8.07 -19.56 9.41
C SER A 152 6.58 -19.41 9.68
N GLU A 153 5.88 -20.54 9.60
CA GLU A 153 4.43 -20.59 9.69
C GLU A 153 3.89 -20.06 11.04
N ASP A 154 4.70 -20.07 12.12
CA ASP A 154 4.28 -19.60 13.46
C ASP A 154 5.39 -18.94 14.33
N ARG A 155 6.61 -18.67 13.81
CA ARG A 155 7.75 -18.19 14.63
C ARG A 155 7.99 -16.69 14.58
N TRP A 156 7.00 -15.93 15.05
CA TRP A 156 7.02 -14.47 15.15
C TRP A 156 8.15 -13.93 16.03
N ASP A 157 8.39 -14.63 17.13
CA ASP A 157 9.47 -14.39 18.07
C ASP A 157 10.84 -14.48 17.39
N ALA A 158 11.04 -15.41 16.46
CA ALA A 158 12.29 -15.50 15.70
C ALA A 158 12.46 -14.32 14.72
N VAL A 159 11.36 -13.86 14.09
CA VAL A 159 11.37 -12.77 13.11
C VAL A 159 11.75 -11.43 13.76
N PHE A 160 11.20 -11.13 14.93
CA PHE A 160 11.40 -9.84 15.62
C PHE A 160 12.39 -9.92 16.80
N GLY A 161 12.74 -11.11 17.29
CA GLY A 161 13.62 -11.33 18.43
C GLY A 161 15.10 -11.50 18.09
N MET A 162 15.46 -12.11 16.95
CA MET A 162 16.87 -12.30 16.58
C MET A 162 17.61 -11.00 16.24
N MET A 163 16.87 -9.93 15.96
CA MET A 163 17.40 -8.65 15.49
C MET A 163 17.33 -7.54 16.54
N GLY A 164 17.42 -7.86 17.84
CA GLY A 164 17.43 -6.84 18.92
C GLY A 164 18.54 -5.79 18.81
N HIS A 165 19.61 -6.08 18.08
CA HIS A 165 20.72 -5.14 17.78
C HIS A 165 20.49 -4.29 16.52
N PHE A 166 19.44 -4.60 15.77
CA PHE A 166 19.16 -4.13 14.42
C PHE A 166 17.86 -3.32 14.49
N ARG A 167 18.02 -2.01 14.67
CA ARG A 167 17.01 -1.00 15.06
C ARG A 167 15.54 -1.44 14.85
N PRO A 168 14.71 -1.48 15.90
CA PRO A 168 13.31 -1.89 15.83
C PRO A 168 12.42 -0.97 14.98
N ASP A 169 12.94 0.18 14.54
CA ASP A 169 12.19 1.24 13.83
C ASP A 169 11.84 0.90 12.37
N HIS A 170 12.22 -0.26 11.86
CA HIS A 170 11.94 -0.63 10.48
C HIS A 170 10.44 -0.84 10.22
N PRO A 171 9.92 -0.38 9.08
CA PRO A 171 8.48 -0.40 8.80
C PRO A 171 7.98 -1.84 8.69
N VAL A 172 7.29 -2.29 9.74
CA VAL A 172 6.55 -3.57 9.78
C VAL A 172 5.59 -3.67 8.60
N MET A 173 5.04 -2.53 8.16
CA MET A 173 4.16 -2.42 7.00
C MET A 173 4.80 -2.96 5.73
N LEU A 174 6.04 -2.55 5.41
CA LEU A 174 6.71 -3.01 4.19
C LEU A 174 7.01 -4.51 4.25
N THR A 175 7.51 -4.95 5.40
CA THR A 175 7.85 -6.37 5.64
C THR A 175 6.63 -7.28 5.46
N THR A 176 5.50 -6.90 6.05
CA THR A 176 4.25 -7.67 6.00
C THR A 176 3.57 -7.57 4.65
N LEU A 177 3.70 -6.45 3.94
CA LEU A 177 3.26 -6.32 2.56
C LEU A 177 3.98 -7.28 1.62
N VAL A 178 5.32 -7.38 1.73
CA VAL A 178 6.12 -8.33 0.93
C VAL A 178 5.68 -9.77 1.21
N ALA A 179 5.63 -10.14 2.49
CA ALA A 179 5.26 -11.49 2.93
C ALA A 179 3.84 -11.84 2.48
N ARG A 180 2.90 -10.88 2.54
CA ARG A 180 1.56 -11.02 1.98
C ARG A 180 1.59 -11.30 0.48
N CYS A 181 2.36 -10.54 -0.30
CA CYS A 181 2.47 -10.75 -1.73
C CYS A 181 3.01 -12.15 -2.06
N TRP A 182 4.06 -12.63 -1.37
CA TRP A 182 4.56 -14.00 -1.58
C TRP A 182 3.59 -15.07 -1.15
N THR A 183 2.88 -14.87 -0.04
CA THR A 183 1.84 -15.80 0.42
C THR A 183 0.72 -15.94 -0.61
N LEU A 184 0.27 -14.82 -1.20
CA LEU A 184 -0.74 -14.84 -2.25
C LEU A 184 -0.22 -15.45 -3.55
N MET A 185 1.08 -15.33 -3.84
CA MET A 185 1.73 -15.96 -4.98
C MET A 185 2.07 -17.45 -4.75
N GLY A 186 2.08 -17.90 -3.49
CA GLY A 186 2.56 -19.23 -3.09
C GLY A 186 4.07 -19.43 -3.20
N MET A 187 4.84 -18.39 -3.52
CA MET A 187 6.28 -18.47 -3.73
C MET A 187 6.97 -17.11 -3.56
N GLU A 188 8.25 -17.12 -3.21
CA GLU A 188 9.11 -15.93 -3.27
C GLU A 188 9.22 -15.46 -4.73
N SER A 189 8.99 -14.17 -4.97
CA SER A 189 9.11 -13.57 -6.31
C SER A 189 9.85 -12.25 -6.26
N ARG A 190 10.75 -12.07 -7.23
CA ARG A 190 11.52 -10.82 -7.43
C ARG A 190 10.65 -9.66 -7.90
N GLU A 191 9.53 -9.96 -8.56
CA GLU A 191 8.59 -8.95 -9.06
C GLU A 191 7.99 -8.09 -7.93
N VAL A 192 7.88 -8.66 -6.72
CA VAL A 192 7.39 -7.96 -5.52
C VAL A 192 8.33 -6.80 -5.15
N TYR A 193 9.64 -6.94 -5.38
CA TYR A 193 10.60 -5.88 -5.08
C TYR A 193 10.45 -4.69 -6.02
N THR A 194 10.23 -4.97 -7.31
CA THR A 194 9.98 -3.93 -8.29
C THR A 194 8.71 -3.16 -7.94
N LEU A 195 7.66 -3.85 -7.50
CA LEU A 195 6.43 -3.21 -7.03
C LEU A 195 6.71 -2.27 -5.85
N ILE A 196 7.47 -2.74 -4.86
CA ILE A 196 7.76 -1.98 -3.64
C ILE A 196 8.66 -0.79 -3.89
N ALA A 197 9.64 -0.92 -4.78
CA ALA A 197 10.51 0.19 -5.13
C ALA A 197 9.76 1.33 -5.86
N LEU A 198 8.53 1.07 -6.34
CA LEU A 198 7.66 2.06 -6.99
C LEU A 198 6.62 2.68 -6.03
N LEU A 199 6.53 2.21 -4.78
CA LEU A 199 5.66 2.76 -3.72
C LEU A 199 6.38 3.87 -2.96
#